data_AF-A0A1F4I493-F1
#
_entry.id   AF-A0A1F4I493-F1
#
_cell.length_a   1.000
_cell.length_b   1.000
_cell.length_c   1.000
_cell.angle_alpha   90.00
_cell.angle_beta   90.00
_cell.angle_gamma   90.00
#
_symmetry.space_group_name_H-M   'P 1'
#
loop_
_entity.id
_entity.type
_entity.pdbx_description
1 polymer ?
#
loop_
_entity_poly.entity_id
_entity_poly.type
_entity_poly.pdbx_seq_one_letter_code
_entity_poly.pdbx_strand_id
1 'polypeptide(L)'
;GGKFDGNYGVLAGLEVVRTLNDAGITTEAPIEVAWWTNEEGSRFVPVMMGSGVFAKAFTLEHAYAATDTEGKTVKGELERIGYIGEQEPGDHPIGCYFETHIEQGPVLEDHDKTIGVVTGVLGIRWYDCVVTGMEAHAGPTPMALRKDALQVAAALMQEVVACAHRHPPHGRGTVGMVNVHPNSRNVIPGRVKFSIDLRNASDALCDAMDADIRAVAAKLSAESGLPIEITPVSSYPAQVFHEDCVSAVARAAEQLGYSNMPAVSGAGHDAVYMARLAPAGMIFIPCKDGISHNEIEDAKPAHIEAGCNVLLHAMLERAGVADPARG
;
A
#
# COMPACT_ATOMS: atom_id res chain seq x y z
N GLY A 1 11.92 4.76 -6.69
CA GLY A 1 10.86 3.98 -7.35
C GLY A 1 11.33 3.54 -8.71
N GLY A 2 10.60 2.59 -9.31
CA GLY A 2 10.77 2.19 -10.69
C GLY A 2 10.10 3.13 -11.68
N LYS A 3 9.81 2.62 -12.88
CA LYS A 3 9.19 3.38 -13.97
C LYS A 3 7.66 3.23 -14.01
N PHE A 4 7.11 2.19 -13.41
CA PHE A 4 5.73 1.74 -13.64
C PHE A 4 4.84 1.95 -12.43
N ASP A 5 5.38 1.88 -11.23
CA ASP A 5 4.67 2.15 -9.98
C ASP A 5 3.88 3.48 -10.03
N GLY A 6 2.56 3.42 -9.84
CA GLY A 6 1.58 4.48 -9.99
C GLY A 6 1.40 5.01 -11.43
N ASN A 7 2.49 5.44 -12.07
CA ASN A 7 2.48 6.11 -13.37
C ASN A 7 1.89 5.25 -14.49
N TYR A 8 2.04 3.92 -14.43
CA TYR A 8 1.41 3.01 -15.39
C TYR A 8 -0.11 3.20 -15.41
N GLY A 9 -0.76 3.17 -14.25
CA GLY A 9 -2.22 3.26 -14.15
C GLY A 9 -2.76 4.57 -14.69
N VAL A 10 -2.06 5.65 -14.40
CA VAL A 10 -2.40 6.98 -14.89
C VAL A 10 -2.27 7.06 -16.42
N LEU A 11 -1.14 6.63 -16.98
CA LEU A 11 -0.92 6.68 -18.43
C LEU A 11 -1.84 5.71 -19.17
N ALA A 12 -2.20 4.57 -18.56
CA ALA A 12 -3.23 3.66 -19.07
C ALA A 12 -4.60 4.34 -19.12
N GLY A 13 -5.01 5.07 -18.07
CA GLY A 13 -6.24 5.87 -18.08
C GLY A 13 -6.26 6.93 -19.19
N LEU A 14 -5.12 7.61 -19.44
CA LEU A 14 -4.98 8.53 -20.56
C LEU A 14 -5.11 7.81 -21.92
N GLU A 15 -4.53 6.62 -22.04
CA GLU A 15 -4.60 5.80 -23.25
C GLU A 15 -6.02 5.26 -23.51
N VAL A 16 -6.79 4.94 -22.47
CA VAL A 16 -8.22 4.64 -22.57
C VAL A 16 -8.95 5.80 -23.25
N VAL A 17 -8.77 7.03 -22.77
CA VAL A 17 -9.42 8.22 -23.36
C VAL A 17 -9.02 8.42 -24.83
N ARG A 18 -7.74 8.24 -25.17
CA ARG A 18 -7.25 8.32 -26.55
C ARG A 18 -7.90 7.26 -27.44
N THR A 19 -7.96 6.03 -26.97
CA THR A 19 -8.55 4.90 -27.71
C THR A 19 -10.04 5.12 -27.97
N LEU A 20 -10.78 5.63 -26.98
CA LEU A 20 -12.19 5.99 -27.16
C LEU A 20 -12.38 7.07 -28.23
N ASN A 21 -11.51 8.09 -28.24
CA ASN A 21 -11.54 9.15 -29.24
C ASN A 21 -11.22 8.61 -30.64
N ASP A 22 -10.17 7.80 -30.78
CA ASP A 22 -9.75 7.21 -32.06
C ASP A 22 -10.83 6.28 -32.64
N ALA A 23 -11.57 5.58 -31.77
CA ALA A 23 -12.69 4.72 -32.15
C ALA A 23 -14.02 5.48 -32.33
N GLY A 24 -14.08 6.77 -32.00
CA GLY A 24 -15.31 7.57 -32.06
C GLY A 24 -16.40 7.09 -31.10
N ILE A 25 -16.03 6.55 -29.94
CA ILE A 25 -16.96 6.01 -28.94
C ILE A 25 -17.33 7.09 -27.94
N THR A 26 -18.64 7.34 -27.80
CA THR A 26 -19.20 8.20 -26.75
C THR A 26 -19.76 7.34 -25.63
N THR A 27 -19.46 7.66 -24.37
CA THR A 27 -19.97 6.96 -23.19
C THR A 27 -21.20 7.64 -22.59
N GLU A 28 -22.02 6.90 -21.84
CA GLU A 28 -23.18 7.50 -21.14
C GLU A 28 -22.73 8.28 -19.91
N ALA A 29 -21.81 7.72 -19.13
CA ALA A 29 -21.14 8.40 -18.02
C ALA A 29 -19.80 9.04 -18.45
N PRO A 30 -19.40 10.17 -17.85
CA PRO A 30 -18.09 10.77 -18.13
C PRO A 30 -16.96 9.84 -17.67
N ILE A 31 -15.86 9.86 -18.42
CA ILE A 31 -14.61 9.18 -18.06
C ILE A 31 -13.60 10.23 -17.60
N GLU A 32 -12.97 9.99 -16.46
CA GLU A 32 -11.98 10.87 -15.86
C GLU A 32 -10.70 10.10 -15.53
N VAL A 33 -9.56 10.81 -15.57
CA VAL A 33 -8.25 10.28 -15.18
C VAL A 33 -7.74 11.12 -14.02
N ALA A 34 -7.39 10.46 -12.92
CA ALA A 34 -6.93 11.11 -11.70
C ALA A 34 -5.43 10.87 -11.45
N TRP A 35 -4.76 11.89 -10.93
CA TRP A 35 -3.42 11.81 -10.35
C TRP A 35 -3.54 12.11 -8.86
N TRP A 36 -3.34 11.10 -8.01
CA TRP A 36 -3.42 11.29 -6.58
C TRP A 36 -2.10 11.79 -6.01
N THR A 37 -2.18 12.87 -5.23
CA THR A 37 -1.01 13.50 -4.63
C THR A 37 -0.41 12.60 -3.55
N ASN A 38 0.91 12.36 -3.62
CA ASN A 38 1.70 11.73 -2.55
C ASN A 38 1.11 10.38 -2.09
N GLU A 39 0.82 9.50 -3.04
CA GLU A 39 0.39 8.13 -2.78
C GLU A 39 1.47 7.36 -1.98
N GLU A 40 2.72 7.40 -2.45
CA GLU A 40 3.85 6.67 -1.85
C GLU A 40 4.14 7.04 -0.38
N GLY A 41 3.70 8.21 0.08
CA GLY A 41 3.93 8.69 1.45
C GLY A 41 5.41 8.81 1.85
N SER A 42 6.32 8.77 0.88
CA SER A 42 7.78 8.69 1.12
C SER A 42 8.34 10.02 1.62
N ARG A 43 7.98 11.13 0.95
CA ARG A 43 8.43 12.47 1.34
C ARG A 43 7.61 13.04 2.49
N PHE A 44 6.29 12.82 2.45
CA PHE A 44 5.34 13.25 3.47
C PHE A 44 4.50 12.06 3.90
N VAL A 45 4.35 11.83 5.20
CA VAL A 45 3.48 10.78 5.76
C VAL A 45 2.12 11.40 6.12
N PRO A 46 0.98 10.72 5.91
CA PRO A 46 0.82 9.32 5.51
C PRO A 46 0.85 9.06 3.99
N VAL A 47 0.89 7.77 3.63
CA VAL A 47 0.65 7.23 2.27
C VAL A 47 -0.79 7.52 1.81
N MET A 48 -1.06 7.37 0.51
CA MET A 48 -2.36 7.53 -0.14
C MET A 48 -2.99 8.89 0.20
N MET A 49 -2.15 9.95 0.24
CA MET A 49 -2.52 11.23 0.84
C MET A 49 -3.69 11.90 0.11
N GLY A 50 -3.59 12.06 -1.20
CA GLY A 50 -4.61 12.75 -2.01
C GLY A 50 -5.97 12.06 -1.96
N SER A 51 -6.00 10.75 -2.22
CA SER A 51 -7.22 9.95 -2.17
C SER A 51 -7.79 9.85 -0.75
N GLY A 52 -6.94 9.82 0.28
CA GLY A 52 -7.35 9.81 1.68
C GLY A 52 -8.04 11.10 2.12
N VAL A 53 -7.57 12.27 1.66
CA VAL A 53 -8.31 13.53 1.85
C VAL A 53 -9.64 13.49 1.08
N PHE A 54 -9.61 13.08 -0.19
CA PHE A 54 -10.80 13.02 -1.04
C PHE A 54 -11.89 12.13 -0.44
N ALA A 55 -11.52 10.98 0.11
CA ALA A 55 -12.40 10.04 0.80
C ALA A 55 -12.65 10.36 2.29
N LYS A 56 -12.20 11.54 2.76
CA LYS A 56 -12.38 12.01 4.14
C LYS A 56 -11.80 11.06 5.20
N ALA A 57 -10.79 10.28 4.85
CA ALA A 57 -10.04 9.45 5.78
C ALA A 57 -9.18 10.28 6.75
N PHE A 58 -8.71 11.45 6.30
CA PHE A 58 -8.11 12.50 7.11
C PHE A 58 -8.45 13.87 6.52
N THR A 59 -8.27 14.93 7.31
CA THR A 59 -8.66 16.29 6.90
C THR A 59 -7.65 16.89 5.92
N LEU A 60 -8.11 17.82 5.09
CA LEU A 60 -7.22 18.61 4.22
C LEU A 60 -6.18 19.38 5.04
N GLU A 61 -6.58 19.93 6.20
CA GLU A 61 -5.68 20.60 7.13
C GLU A 61 -4.54 19.67 7.61
N HIS A 62 -4.88 18.43 7.97
CA HIS A 62 -3.89 17.44 8.37
C HIS A 62 -2.88 17.16 7.25
N ALA A 63 -3.36 16.91 6.03
CA ALA A 63 -2.50 16.66 4.89
C ALA A 63 -1.60 17.88 4.58
N TYR A 64 -2.17 19.08 4.57
CA TYR A 64 -1.45 20.33 4.35
C TYR A 64 -0.37 20.62 5.39
N ALA A 65 -0.58 20.22 6.64
CA ALA A 65 0.38 20.39 7.73
C ALA A 65 1.50 19.35 7.74
N ALA A 66 1.39 18.24 6.99
CA ALA A 66 2.44 17.23 6.92
C ALA A 66 3.75 17.85 6.41
N THR A 67 4.85 17.48 7.05
CA THR A 67 6.19 18.03 6.75
C THR A 67 7.15 16.96 6.26
N ASP A 68 8.07 17.36 5.38
CA ASP A 68 9.20 16.53 4.99
C ASP A 68 10.36 16.64 6.01
N THR A 69 11.45 15.92 5.76
CA THR A 69 12.63 15.92 6.63
C THR A 69 13.34 17.27 6.71
N GLU A 70 13.05 18.21 5.81
CA GLU A 70 13.58 19.57 5.80
C GLU A 70 12.60 20.58 6.43
N GLY A 71 11.45 20.13 6.90
CA GLY A 71 10.41 20.96 7.51
C GLY A 71 9.53 21.71 6.50
N LYS A 72 9.60 21.41 5.20
CA LYS A 72 8.67 21.97 4.20
C LYS A 72 7.32 21.31 4.36
N THR A 73 6.23 22.05 4.20
CA THR A 73 4.86 21.50 4.30
C THR A 73 4.34 21.07 2.94
N VAL A 74 3.40 20.11 2.91
CA VAL A 74 2.66 19.72 1.70
C VAL A 74 1.99 20.93 1.06
N LYS A 75 1.33 21.78 1.86
CA LYS A 75 0.70 23.01 1.35
C LYS A 75 1.70 23.93 0.66
N GLY A 76 2.83 24.21 1.31
CA GLY A 76 3.85 25.09 0.74
C GLY A 76 4.44 24.53 -0.55
N GLU A 77 4.59 23.21 -0.65
CA GLU A 77 5.08 22.58 -1.87
C GLU A 77 4.04 22.58 -3.00
N LEU A 78 2.75 22.35 -2.71
CA LEU A 78 1.66 22.48 -3.68
C LEU A 78 1.53 23.92 -4.20
N GLU A 79 1.66 24.93 -3.33
CA GLU A 79 1.72 26.35 -3.73
C GLU A 79 2.91 26.60 -4.65
N ARG A 80 4.10 26.10 -4.28
CA ARG A 80 5.34 26.28 -5.05
C ARG A 80 5.25 25.72 -6.45
N ILE A 81 4.58 24.57 -6.63
CA ILE A 81 4.42 23.94 -7.96
C ILE A 81 3.16 24.41 -8.70
N GLY A 82 2.28 25.20 -8.06
CA GLY A 82 1.05 25.72 -8.67
C GLY A 82 -0.10 24.70 -8.75
N TYR A 83 -0.15 23.72 -7.85
CA TYR A 83 -1.16 22.65 -7.83
C TYR A 83 -2.19 22.79 -6.70
N ILE A 84 -2.32 23.98 -6.12
CA ILE A 84 -3.51 24.30 -5.32
C ILE A 84 -4.65 24.61 -6.29
N GLY A 85 -5.57 23.66 -6.43
CA GLY A 85 -6.81 23.82 -7.19
C GLY A 85 -7.87 24.63 -6.43
N GLU A 86 -8.91 25.05 -7.17
CA GLU A 86 -10.06 25.77 -6.61
C GLU A 86 -11.16 24.82 -6.09
N GLN A 87 -11.12 23.56 -6.50
CA GLN A 87 -12.09 22.54 -6.15
C GLN A 87 -11.89 22.05 -4.72
N GLU A 88 -13.00 21.75 -4.03
CA GLU A 88 -12.97 21.09 -2.73
C GLU A 88 -12.77 19.57 -2.91
N PRO A 89 -11.71 18.97 -2.35
CA PRO A 89 -11.51 17.52 -2.45
C PRO A 89 -12.68 16.74 -1.85
N GLY A 90 -13.20 15.79 -2.62
CA GLY A 90 -14.32 14.93 -2.22
C GLY A 90 -15.71 15.47 -2.56
N ASP A 91 -15.84 16.71 -3.05
CA ASP A 91 -17.09 17.25 -3.61
C ASP A 91 -17.19 16.99 -5.12
N HIS A 92 -16.97 15.74 -5.51
CA HIS A 92 -17.03 15.29 -6.90
C HIS A 92 -17.56 13.85 -6.94
N PRO A 93 -18.85 13.63 -7.30
CA PRO A 93 -19.47 12.31 -7.28
C PRO A 93 -18.81 11.32 -8.23
N ILE A 94 -18.62 10.08 -7.78
CA ILE A 94 -17.97 9.01 -8.57
C ILE A 94 -18.93 7.84 -8.72
N GLY A 95 -19.15 7.39 -9.97
CA GLY A 95 -20.00 6.24 -10.27
C GLY A 95 -19.28 4.90 -10.05
N CYS A 96 -18.04 4.79 -10.52
CA CYS A 96 -17.15 3.64 -10.35
C CYS A 96 -15.68 4.10 -10.41
N TYR A 97 -14.78 3.36 -9.78
CA TYR A 97 -13.34 3.60 -9.83
C TYR A 97 -12.59 2.34 -10.29
N PHE A 98 -11.67 2.49 -11.24
CA PHE A 98 -10.77 1.41 -11.63
C PHE A 98 -9.33 1.90 -11.60
N GLU A 99 -8.46 1.10 -11.01
CA GLU A 99 -7.02 1.36 -10.97
C GLU A 99 -6.28 0.14 -11.54
N THR A 100 -5.51 0.35 -12.61
CA THR A 100 -4.57 -0.66 -13.08
C THR A 100 -3.19 -0.38 -12.56
N HIS A 101 -2.48 -1.42 -12.16
CA HIS A 101 -1.19 -1.31 -11.49
C HIS A 101 -0.31 -2.52 -11.80
N ILE A 102 1.00 -2.38 -11.62
CA ILE A 102 1.87 -3.56 -11.53
C ILE A 102 1.60 -4.29 -10.21
N GLU A 103 1.79 -5.60 -10.18
CA GLU A 103 1.52 -6.42 -8.98
C GLU A 103 2.41 -6.04 -7.77
N GLN A 104 3.64 -5.58 -8.04
CA GLN A 104 4.68 -5.35 -7.04
C GLN A 104 5.05 -6.62 -6.23
N GLY A 105 4.76 -7.78 -6.82
CA GLY A 105 5.04 -9.10 -6.29
C GLY A 105 5.20 -10.11 -7.42
N PRO A 106 5.64 -11.33 -7.11
CA PRO A 106 5.99 -12.32 -8.12
C PRO A 106 4.83 -13.24 -8.52
N VAL A 107 3.64 -13.12 -7.92
CA VAL A 107 2.60 -14.16 -8.00
C VAL A 107 2.12 -14.37 -9.43
N LEU A 108 1.82 -13.31 -10.18
CA LEU A 108 1.36 -13.44 -11.56
C LEU A 108 2.47 -13.97 -12.47
N GLU A 109 3.71 -13.55 -12.27
CA GLU A 109 4.85 -14.06 -13.05
C GLU A 109 5.12 -15.54 -12.76
N ASP A 110 5.17 -15.93 -11.48
CA ASP A 110 5.39 -17.31 -11.04
C ASP A 110 4.28 -18.27 -11.49
N HIS A 111 3.06 -17.76 -11.65
CA HIS A 111 1.90 -18.53 -12.13
C HIS A 111 1.65 -18.40 -13.65
N ASP A 112 2.53 -17.69 -14.38
CA ASP A 112 2.41 -17.40 -15.81
C ASP A 112 1.03 -16.85 -16.19
N LYS A 113 0.57 -15.84 -15.44
CA LYS A 113 -0.69 -15.13 -15.64
C LYS A 113 -0.46 -13.69 -16.07
N THR A 114 -1.22 -13.25 -17.06
CA THR A 114 -1.10 -11.90 -17.61
C THR A 114 -1.87 -10.87 -16.80
N ILE A 115 -3.03 -11.26 -16.24
CA ILE A 115 -3.93 -10.35 -15.53
C ILE A 115 -4.23 -10.89 -14.14
N GLY A 116 -4.00 -10.07 -13.12
CA GLY A 116 -4.53 -10.27 -11.78
C GLY A 116 -5.89 -9.58 -11.64
N VAL A 117 -6.93 -10.38 -11.43
CA VAL A 117 -8.27 -9.88 -11.08
C VAL A 117 -8.25 -9.60 -9.57
N VAL A 118 -8.02 -8.34 -9.19
CA VAL A 118 -7.77 -8.00 -7.79
C VAL A 118 -9.08 -8.00 -7.01
N THR A 119 -9.20 -8.90 -6.03
CA THR A 119 -10.40 -9.05 -5.20
C THR A 119 -10.38 -8.12 -3.99
N GLY A 120 -9.21 -7.59 -3.63
CA GLY A 120 -9.05 -6.69 -2.50
C GLY A 120 -7.61 -6.35 -2.20
N VAL A 121 -7.42 -5.53 -1.17
CA VAL A 121 -6.14 -5.05 -0.66
C VAL A 121 -6.00 -5.44 0.81
N LEU A 122 -4.85 -5.97 1.20
CA LEU A 122 -4.56 -6.28 2.60
C LEU A 122 -4.55 -5.01 3.44
N GLY A 123 -5.17 -5.04 4.62
CA GLY A 123 -5.04 -3.97 5.60
C GLY A 123 -3.64 -3.94 6.19
N ILE A 124 -3.22 -2.78 6.68
CA ILE A 124 -1.87 -2.58 7.22
C ILE A 124 -1.92 -2.03 8.64
N ARG A 125 -0.92 -2.40 9.42
CA ARG A 125 -0.58 -1.77 10.69
C ARG A 125 0.93 -1.59 10.78
N TRP A 126 1.39 -0.35 10.84
CA TRP A 126 2.79 0.00 11.00
C TRP A 126 3.07 0.57 12.38
N TYR A 127 4.14 0.11 12.99
CA TYR A 127 4.59 0.58 14.29
C TYR A 127 6.08 0.83 14.33
N ASP A 128 6.45 1.82 15.15
CA ASP A 128 7.80 1.95 15.70
C ASP A 128 7.83 1.24 17.06
N CYS A 129 8.78 0.33 17.24
CA CYS A 129 9.05 -0.30 18.53
C CYS A 129 10.40 0.17 19.09
N VAL A 130 10.42 0.57 20.37
CA VAL A 130 11.64 0.95 21.10
C VAL A 130 11.77 0.05 22.33
N VAL A 131 12.90 -0.64 22.43
CA VAL A 131 13.33 -1.37 23.63
C VAL A 131 14.44 -0.58 24.31
N THR A 132 14.27 -0.28 25.60
CA THR A 132 15.24 0.49 26.38
C THR A 132 15.89 -0.37 27.46
N GLY A 133 17.21 -0.53 27.35
CA GLY A 133 18.08 -1.27 28.25
C GLY A 133 19.08 -0.35 28.94
N MET A 134 20.34 -0.80 29.06
CA MET A 134 21.44 0.02 29.59
C MET A 134 22.77 -0.37 28.95
N GLU A 135 23.50 0.62 28.46
CA GLU A 135 24.84 0.42 27.93
C GLU A 135 25.81 -0.03 29.03
N ALA A 136 26.60 -1.06 28.74
CA ALA A 136 27.65 -1.53 29.63
C ALA A 136 28.76 -2.23 28.84
N HIS A 137 29.94 -2.38 29.45
CA HIS A 137 31.08 -3.00 28.77
C HIS A 137 30.84 -4.52 28.60
N ALA A 138 30.96 -5.04 27.38
CA ALA A 138 30.61 -6.44 27.06
C ALA A 138 31.48 -7.49 27.78
N GLY A 139 32.73 -7.17 28.09
CA GLY A 139 33.64 -8.04 28.84
C GLY A 139 33.32 -8.23 30.33
N PRO A 140 33.50 -7.20 31.19
CA PRO A 140 33.45 -7.35 32.64
C PRO A 140 32.03 -7.37 33.21
N THR A 141 30.99 -6.99 32.45
CA THR A 141 29.61 -7.05 32.94
C THR A 141 29.09 -8.49 32.94
N PRO A 142 28.85 -9.10 34.11
CA PRO A 142 28.31 -10.47 34.20
C PRO A 142 26.94 -10.58 33.54
N MET A 143 26.63 -11.74 32.95
CA MET A 143 25.38 -11.96 32.19
C MET A 143 24.12 -11.63 33.01
N ALA A 144 24.08 -12.02 34.29
CA ALA A 144 22.93 -11.81 35.18
C ALA A 144 22.64 -10.33 35.50
N LEU A 145 23.58 -9.41 35.21
CA LEU A 145 23.42 -7.97 35.46
C LEU A 145 23.11 -7.17 34.20
N ARG A 146 23.04 -7.83 33.03
CA ARG A 146 22.87 -7.13 31.75
C ARG A 146 21.42 -6.68 31.57
N LYS A 147 21.27 -5.48 31.02
CA LYS A 147 20.02 -4.93 30.51
C LYS A 147 20.15 -4.75 29.01
N ASP A 148 20.28 -5.88 28.31
CA ASP A 148 20.61 -5.91 26.88
C ASP A 148 19.35 -5.70 26.04
N ALA A 149 19.19 -4.49 25.50
CA ALA A 149 18.03 -4.13 24.69
C ALA A 149 17.97 -4.94 23.39
N LEU A 150 19.12 -5.34 22.83
CA LEU A 150 19.17 -6.06 21.56
C LEU A 150 18.71 -7.50 21.70
N GLN A 151 19.02 -8.17 22.82
CA GLN A 151 18.53 -9.53 23.06
C GLN A 151 16.99 -9.57 23.18
N VAL A 152 16.42 -8.62 23.92
CA VAL A 152 14.95 -8.52 24.05
C VAL A 152 14.29 -8.12 22.73
N ALA A 153 14.87 -7.15 22.01
CA ALA A 153 14.37 -6.73 20.70
C ALA A 153 14.42 -7.88 19.68
N ALA A 154 15.51 -8.65 19.63
CA ALA A 154 15.66 -9.79 18.72
C ALA A 154 14.56 -10.85 18.94
N ALA A 155 14.19 -11.14 20.18
CA ALA A 155 13.08 -12.05 20.49
C ALA A 155 11.74 -11.52 19.95
N LEU A 156 11.46 -10.23 20.16
CA LEU A 156 10.23 -9.61 19.65
C LEU A 156 10.21 -9.56 18.11
N MET A 157 11.34 -9.28 17.46
CA MET A 157 11.47 -9.29 16.00
C MET A 157 11.17 -10.66 15.38
N GLN A 158 11.63 -11.75 16.02
CA GLN A 158 11.29 -13.10 15.57
C GLN A 158 9.79 -13.37 15.69
N GLU A 159 9.14 -12.86 16.73
CA GLU A 159 7.70 -13.03 16.90
C GLU A 159 6.85 -12.23 15.91
N VAL A 160 7.35 -11.12 15.36
CA VAL A 160 6.70 -10.43 14.24
C VAL A 160 6.53 -11.37 13.04
N VAL A 161 7.59 -12.09 12.67
CA VAL A 161 7.58 -13.04 11.55
C VAL A 161 6.77 -14.29 11.90
N ALA A 162 6.96 -14.84 13.10
CA ALA A 162 6.23 -16.03 13.54
C ALA A 162 4.71 -15.77 13.66
N CYS A 163 4.30 -14.56 14.04
CA CYS A 163 2.90 -14.13 14.05
C CYS A 163 2.30 -14.25 12.65
N ALA A 164 2.94 -13.73 11.61
CA ALA A 164 2.43 -13.85 10.24
C ALA A 164 2.16 -15.30 9.82
N HIS A 165 3.05 -16.24 10.19
CA HIS A 165 2.86 -17.66 9.90
C HIS A 165 1.69 -18.31 10.65
N ARG A 166 1.23 -17.73 11.77
CA ARG A 166 0.04 -18.18 12.50
C ARG A 166 -1.27 -17.73 11.84
N HIS A 167 -1.21 -16.79 10.90
CA HIS A 167 -2.38 -16.21 10.23
C HIS A 167 -2.39 -16.46 8.70
N PRO A 168 -2.30 -17.71 8.22
CA PRO A 168 -2.34 -18.01 6.79
C PRO A 168 -3.75 -17.76 6.18
N PRO A 169 -3.86 -17.58 4.85
CA PRO A 169 -2.77 -17.49 3.87
C PRO A 169 -2.22 -16.06 3.69
N HIS A 170 -2.89 -15.06 4.25
CA HIS A 170 -2.64 -13.64 3.96
C HIS A 170 -1.82 -12.89 5.01
N GLY A 171 -1.54 -13.49 6.17
CA GLY A 171 -0.69 -12.89 7.19
C GLY A 171 0.68 -12.52 6.65
N ARG A 172 1.09 -11.26 6.86
CA ARG A 172 2.43 -10.74 6.59
C ARG A 172 2.95 -10.04 7.84
N GLY A 173 4.22 -10.23 8.14
CA GLY A 173 4.87 -9.72 9.34
C GLY A 173 6.34 -9.49 9.03
N THR A 174 6.75 -8.22 9.05
CA THR A 174 8.09 -7.84 8.61
C THR A 174 8.72 -6.85 9.59
N VAL A 175 10.01 -7.07 9.89
CA VAL A 175 10.88 -6.06 10.52
C VAL A 175 11.81 -5.53 9.44
N GLY A 176 11.50 -4.35 8.92
CA GLY A 176 12.23 -3.76 7.79
C GLY A 176 13.37 -2.82 8.18
N MET A 177 13.35 -2.29 9.40
CA MET A 177 14.33 -1.33 9.90
C MET A 177 14.76 -1.70 11.32
N VAL A 178 16.07 -1.66 11.60
CA VAL A 178 16.63 -1.83 12.95
C VAL A 178 17.75 -0.83 13.19
N ASN A 179 17.64 -0.05 14.26
CA ASN A 179 18.64 0.89 14.75
C ASN A 179 19.07 0.49 16.17
N VAL A 180 20.32 0.04 16.29
CA VAL A 180 20.93 -0.36 17.57
C VAL A 180 21.77 0.81 18.10
N HIS A 181 21.69 1.09 19.39
CA HIS A 181 22.51 2.11 20.05
C HIS A 181 23.26 1.50 21.26
N PRO A 182 24.58 1.75 21.40
CA PRO A 182 25.43 2.63 20.59
C PRO A 182 26.04 1.95 19.34
N ASN A 183 25.64 0.71 19.04
CA ASN A 183 26.16 -0.08 17.92
C ASN A 183 27.69 -0.33 17.95
N SER A 184 28.28 -0.41 19.15
CA SER A 184 29.68 -0.78 19.32
C SER A 184 29.81 -2.26 19.70
N ARG A 185 30.69 -2.98 19.00
CA ARG A 185 30.90 -4.44 19.17
C ARG A 185 31.21 -4.89 20.61
N ASN A 186 31.75 -4.01 21.43
CA ASN A 186 32.17 -4.28 22.80
C ASN A 186 31.29 -3.60 23.86
N VAL A 187 30.11 -3.11 23.47
CA VAL A 187 29.14 -2.47 24.37
C VAL A 187 27.81 -3.21 24.26
N ILE A 188 27.27 -3.60 25.41
CA ILE A 188 25.90 -4.13 25.53
C ILE A 188 24.94 -3.03 25.06
N PRO A 189 24.05 -3.28 24.09
CA PRO A 189 23.14 -2.25 23.58
C PRO A 189 22.15 -1.75 24.64
N GLY A 190 22.10 -0.43 24.84
CA GLY A 190 21.19 0.22 25.78
C GLY A 190 19.88 0.69 25.14
N ARG A 191 19.78 0.73 23.81
CA ARG A 191 18.51 1.02 23.13
C ARG A 191 18.48 0.37 21.76
N VAL A 192 17.33 -0.19 21.38
CA VAL A 192 17.06 -0.65 20.01
C VAL A 192 15.71 -0.08 19.56
N LYS A 193 15.71 0.58 18.40
CA LYS A 193 14.49 1.02 17.70
C LYS A 193 14.33 0.18 16.44
N PHE A 194 13.15 -0.37 16.19
CA PHE A 194 12.87 -1.12 14.96
C PHE A 194 11.43 -0.96 14.49
N SER A 195 11.18 -1.23 13.21
CA SER A 195 9.84 -1.17 12.63
C SER A 195 9.11 -2.50 12.72
N ILE A 196 7.78 -2.45 12.80
CA ILE A 196 6.88 -3.60 12.71
C ILE A 196 5.85 -3.30 11.62
N ASP A 197 5.79 -4.15 10.58
CA ASP A 197 4.80 -4.12 9.51
C ASP A 197 3.94 -5.39 9.58
N LEU A 198 2.65 -5.23 9.89
CA LEU A 198 1.67 -6.30 9.91
C LEU A 198 0.64 -6.07 8.79
N ARG A 199 0.36 -7.10 7.99
CA ARG A 199 -0.70 -7.06 6.97
C ARG A 199 -1.58 -8.29 7.01
N ASN A 200 -2.87 -8.11 6.74
CA ASN A 200 -3.81 -9.21 6.59
C ASN A 200 -5.08 -8.83 5.80
N ALA A 201 -5.87 -9.82 5.41
CA ALA A 201 -7.02 -9.64 4.51
C ALA A 201 -8.26 -9.01 5.17
N SER A 202 -8.26 -8.81 6.49
CA SER A 202 -9.32 -8.10 7.21
C SER A 202 -8.76 -7.32 8.39
N ASP A 203 -9.44 -6.25 8.78
CA ASP A 203 -9.05 -5.46 9.95
C ASP A 203 -9.06 -6.28 11.24
N ALA A 204 -10.05 -7.17 11.40
CA ALA A 204 -10.10 -8.06 12.56
C ALA A 204 -8.87 -8.98 12.67
N LEU A 205 -8.33 -9.44 11.53
CA LEU A 205 -7.11 -10.24 11.50
C LEU A 205 -5.86 -9.39 11.75
N CYS A 206 -5.79 -8.17 11.20
CA CYS A 206 -4.73 -7.21 11.52
C CYS A 206 -4.70 -6.88 13.02
N ASP A 207 -5.86 -6.64 13.61
CA ASP A 207 -5.99 -6.31 15.03
C ASP A 207 -5.66 -7.52 15.92
N ALA A 208 -5.97 -8.74 15.48
CA ALA A 208 -5.53 -9.96 16.14
C ALA A 208 -4.00 -10.11 16.12
N MET A 209 -3.35 -9.81 14.99
CA MET A 209 -1.88 -9.80 14.90
C MET A 209 -1.26 -8.70 15.78
N ASP A 210 -1.83 -7.49 15.83
CA ASP A 210 -1.38 -6.43 16.75
C ASP A 210 -1.49 -6.90 18.22
N ALA A 211 -2.62 -7.49 18.58
CA ALA A 211 -2.85 -8.01 19.93
C ALA A 211 -1.82 -9.09 20.32
N ASP A 212 -1.51 -10.02 19.40
CA ASP A 212 -0.48 -11.05 19.60
C ASP A 212 0.89 -10.41 19.89
N ILE A 213 1.30 -9.43 19.08
CA ILE A 213 2.60 -8.75 19.24
C ILE A 213 2.66 -7.95 20.54
N ARG A 214 1.59 -7.24 20.91
CA ARG A 214 1.52 -6.51 22.19
C ARG A 214 1.57 -7.46 23.39
N ALA A 215 0.95 -8.63 23.30
CA ALA A 215 1.01 -9.64 24.35
C ALA A 215 2.44 -10.18 24.53
N VAL A 216 3.14 -10.47 23.42
CA VAL A 216 4.56 -10.88 23.44
C VAL A 216 5.43 -9.78 24.04
N ALA A 217 5.25 -8.53 23.62
CA ALA A 217 6.00 -7.40 24.14
C ALA A 217 5.80 -7.23 25.65
N ALA A 218 4.54 -7.33 26.13
CA ALA A 218 4.24 -7.25 27.56
C ALA A 218 4.92 -8.37 28.35
N LYS A 219 4.91 -9.61 27.83
CA LYS A 219 5.59 -10.76 28.43
C LYS A 219 7.12 -10.53 28.50
N LEU A 220 7.73 -10.16 27.38
CA LEU A 220 9.18 -9.91 27.31
C LEU A 220 9.61 -8.77 28.23
N SER A 221 8.82 -7.71 28.32
CA SER A 221 9.03 -6.60 29.24
C SER A 221 9.00 -7.07 30.70
N ALA A 222 8.01 -7.90 31.07
CA ALA A 222 7.89 -8.45 32.42
C ALA A 222 9.04 -9.40 32.80
N GLU A 223 9.46 -10.26 31.87
CA GLU A 223 10.54 -11.24 32.08
C GLU A 223 11.93 -10.58 32.15
N SER A 224 12.18 -9.57 31.31
CA SER A 224 13.48 -8.89 31.23
C SER A 224 13.61 -7.70 32.17
N GLY A 225 12.48 -7.12 32.62
CA GLY A 225 12.44 -5.85 33.34
C GLY A 225 12.78 -4.62 32.48
N LEU A 226 12.79 -4.75 31.14
CA LEU A 226 13.12 -3.66 30.22
C LEU A 226 11.86 -3.05 29.60
N PRO A 227 11.71 -1.71 29.59
CA PRO A 227 10.61 -1.05 28.88
C PRO A 227 10.61 -1.36 27.38
N ILE A 228 9.42 -1.66 26.86
CA ILE A 228 9.13 -1.82 25.43
C ILE A 228 7.96 -0.91 25.08
N GLU A 229 8.19 0.03 24.16
CA GLU A 229 7.19 0.96 23.66
C GLU A 229 6.87 0.61 22.21
N ILE A 230 5.58 0.56 21.86
CA ILE A 230 5.09 0.30 20.49
C ILE A 230 4.12 1.42 20.11
N THR A 231 4.55 2.26 19.18
CA THR A 231 3.83 3.46 18.76
C THR A 231 3.30 3.28 17.33
N PRO A 232 2.00 3.46 17.07
CA PRO A 232 1.45 3.45 15.71
C PRO A 232 2.09 4.54 14.85
N VAL A 233 2.47 4.18 13.62
CA VAL A 233 3.03 5.10 12.62
C VAL A 233 2.04 5.36 11.50
N SER A 234 1.43 4.30 10.96
CA SER A 234 0.45 4.39 9.89
C SER A 234 -0.48 3.17 9.92
N SER A 235 -1.70 3.35 9.42
CA SER A 235 -2.67 2.27 9.23
C SER A 235 -3.68 2.65 8.17
N TYR A 236 -4.03 1.70 7.32
CA TYR A 236 -5.20 1.77 6.44
C TYR A 236 -5.95 0.43 6.50
N PRO A 237 -7.28 0.44 6.29
CA PRO A 237 -8.09 -0.75 6.46
C PRO A 237 -7.85 -1.77 5.35
N ALA A 238 -8.14 -3.03 5.64
CA ALA A 238 -8.30 -4.01 4.56
C ALA A 238 -9.51 -3.63 3.70
N GLN A 239 -9.38 -3.79 2.38
CA GLN A 239 -10.44 -3.41 1.45
C GLN A 239 -10.80 -4.58 0.54
N VAL A 240 -12.07 -5.00 0.60
CA VAL A 240 -12.64 -5.92 -0.41
C VAL A 240 -13.24 -5.08 -1.52
N PHE A 241 -12.92 -5.39 -2.77
CA PHE A 241 -13.45 -4.65 -3.92
C PHE A 241 -14.86 -5.09 -4.29
N HIS A 242 -15.59 -4.21 -4.97
CA HIS A 242 -16.99 -4.45 -5.29
C HIS A 242 -17.12 -5.58 -6.32
N GLU A 243 -17.99 -6.56 -6.07
CA GLU A 243 -18.11 -7.78 -6.88
C GLU A 243 -18.34 -7.48 -8.37
N ASP A 244 -19.21 -6.51 -8.69
CA ASP A 244 -19.42 -6.11 -10.08
C ASP A 244 -18.15 -5.60 -10.78
N CYS A 245 -17.32 -4.82 -10.09
CA CYS A 245 -16.08 -4.27 -10.65
C CYS A 245 -15.04 -5.38 -10.83
N VAL A 246 -14.89 -6.25 -9.83
CA VAL A 246 -14.05 -7.46 -9.93
C VAL A 246 -14.49 -8.34 -11.11
N SER A 247 -15.81 -8.53 -11.27
CA SER A 247 -16.37 -9.34 -12.34
C SER A 247 -16.22 -8.68 -13.71
N ALA A 248 -16.31 -7.34 -13.81
CA ALA A 248 -16.06 -6.60 -15.05
C ALA A 248 -14.60 -6.78 -15.52
N VAL A 249 -13.65 -6.74 -14.59
CA VAL A 249 -12.23 -7.03 -14.88
C VAL A 249 -12.03 -8.47 -15.36
N ALA A 250 -12.64 -9.44 -14.68
CA ALA A 250 -12.56 -10.85 -15.08
C ALA A 250 -13.15 -11.08 -16.48
N ARG A 251 -14.36 -10.56 -16.75
CA ARG A 251 -15.00 -10.65 -18.07
C ARG A 251 -14.18 -10.00 -19.17
N ALA A 252 -13.60 -8.82 -18.91
CA ALA A 252 -12.74 -8.13 -19.87
C ALA A 252 -11.50 -8.97 -20.21
N ALA A 253 -10.83 -9.53 -19.20
CA ALA A 253 -9.69 -10.42 -19.41
C ALA A 253 -10.06 -11.67 -20.22
N GLU A 254 -11.19 -12.31 -19.90
CA GLU A 254 -11.70 -13.48 -20.63
C GLU A 254 -12.07 -13.15 -22.08
N GLN A 255 -12.79 -12.04 -22.31
CA GLN A 255 -13.19 -11.58 -23.64
C GLN A 255 -11.98 -11.33 -24.55
N LEU A 256 -10.91 -10.77 -23.98
CA LEU A 256 -9.67 -10.46 -24.68
C LEU A 256 -8.73 -11.66 -24.81
N GLY A 257 -9.08 -12.81 -24.19
CA GLY A 257 -8.29 -14.04 -24.25
C GLY A 257 -7.02 -14.00 -23.39
N TYR A 258 -6.93 -13.09 -22.42
CA TYR A 258 -5.78 -13.00 -21.51
C TYR A 258 -5.88 -14.04 -20.39
N SER A 259 -4.75 -14.71 -20.14
CA SER A 259 -4.64 -15.58 -18.97
C SER A 259 -4.78 -14.74 -17.70
N ASN A 260 -5.61 -15.20 -16.76
CA ASN A 260 -5.89 -14.45 -15.55
C ASN A 260 -6.04 -15.35 -14.31
N MET A 261 -5.94 -14.74 -13.14
CA MET A 261 -6.24 -15.38 -11.85
C MET A 261 -6.72 -14.34 -10.83
N PRO A 262 -7.46 -14.74 -9.77
CA PRO A 262 -7.70 -13.88 -8.63
C PRO A 262 -6.39 -13.46 -7.97
N ALA A 263 -6.32 -12.19 -7.56
CA ALA A 263 -5.17 -11.61 -6.86
C ALA A 263 -5.63 -10.80 -5.65
N VAL A 264 -4.77 -10.68 -4.64
CA VAL A 264 -4.97 -9.78 -3.49
C VAL A 264 -3.76 -8.86 -3.44
N SER A 265 -3.97 -7.55 -3.45
CA SER A 265 -2.86 -6.61 -3.34
C SER A 265 -2.27 -6.66 -1.95
N GLY A 266 -0.95 -6.86 -1.89
CA GLY A 266 -0.19 -6.70 -0.66
C GLY A 266 0.15 -5.25 -0.34
N ALA A 267 0.12 -4.34 -1.33
CA ALA A 267 0.51 -2.94 -1.23
C ALA A 267 -0.69 -2.01 -1.05
N GLY A 268 -0.44 -0.80 -0.53
CA GLY A 268 -1.46 0.25 -0.47
C GLY A 268 -1.69 0.84 -1.85
N HIS A 269 -2.91 1.26 -2.14
CA HIS A 269 -3.29 1.93 -3.37
C HIS A 269 -4.39 2.93 -3.07
N ASP A 270 -4.50 3.99 -3.88
CA ASP A 270 -5.57 4.97 -3.76
C ASP A 270 -6.96 4.33 -3.88
N ALA A 271 -7.10 3.25 -4.66
CA ALA A 271 -8.31 2.43 -4.75
C ALA A 271 -8.88 2.02 -3.38
N VAL A 272 -8.04 1.85 -2.34
CA VAL A 272 -8.49 1.53 -0.97
C VAL A 272 -9.42 2.62 -0.44
N TYR A 273 -9.06 3.89 -0.63
CA TYR A 273 -9.88 5.00 -0.19
C TYR A 273 -11.03 5.26 -1.14
N MET A 274 -10.84 5.07 -2.45
CA MET A 274 -11.91 5.26 -3.43
C MET A 274 -13.05 4.26 -3.26
N ALA A 275 -12.75 3.03 -2.82
CA ALA A 275 -13.74 2.01 -2.50
C ALA A 275 -14.71 2.40 -1.36
N ARG A 276 -14.39 3.43 -0.57
CA ARG A 276 -15.31 3.98 0.44
C ARG A 276 -16.41 4.85 -0.16
N LEU A 277 -16.18 5.38 -1.35
CA LEU A 277 -17.05 6.37 -2.00
C LEU A 277 -17.87 5.76 -3.13
N ALA A 278 -17.31 4.80 -3.87
CA ALA A 278 -17.94 4.18 -5.02
C ALA A 278 -17.50 2.72 -5.19
N PRO A 279 -18.25 1.89 -5.96
CA PRO A 279 -17.75 0.61 -6.43
C PRO A 279 -16.38 0.76 -7.08
N ALA A 280 -15.39 0.06 -6.54
CA ALA A 280 -14.02 0.11 -7.02
C ALA A 280 -13.52 -1.30 -7.40
N GLY A 281 -12.63 -1.37 -8.38
CA GLY A 281 -11.90 -2.58 -8.76
C GLY A 281 -10.47 -2.25 -9.18
N MET A 282 -9.61 -3.26 -9.15
CA MET A 282 -8.22 -3.13 -9.56
C MET A 282 -7.81 -4.20 -10.56
N ILE A 283 -6.86 -3.85 -11.44
CA ILE A 283 -6.30 -4.74 -12.46
C ILE A 283 -4.79 -4.80 -12.26
N PHE A 284 -4.26 -5.98 -11.96
CA PHE A 284 -2.82 -6.19 -11.86
C PHE A 284 -2.24 -6.76 -13.15
N ILE A 285 -1.00 -6.37 -13.43
CA ILE A 285 -0.12 -6.99 -14.42
C ILE A 285 1.18 -7.47 -13.75
N PRO A 286 1.88 -8.48 -14.30
CA PRO A 286 3.16 -8.93 -13.77
C PRO A 286 4.23 -7.83 -13.84
N CYS A 287 5.11 -7.84 -12.86
CA CYS A 287 6.39 -7.12 -12.89
C CYS A 287 7.54 -8.13 -12.81
N LYS A 288 8.65 -7.81 -13.48
CA LYS A 288 9.81 -8.69 -13.63
C LYS A 288 10.43 -9.02 -12.26
N ASP A 289 10.62 -10.30 -11.99
CA ASP A 289 11.17 -10.86 -10.75
C ASP A 289 10.36 -10.44 -9.50
N GLY A 290 9.13 -9.96 -9.67
CA GLY A 290 8.30 -9.40 -8.60
C GLY A 290 8.88 -8.15 -7.93
N ILE A 291 9.82 -7.45 -8.57
CA ILE A 291 10.56 -6.33 -7.97
C ILE A 291 9.78 -5.02 -8.13
N SER A 292 9.61 -4.30 -7.02
CA SER A 292 9.06 -2.95 -6.94
C SER A 292 9.87 -2.08 -5.96
N HIS A 293 9.63 -0.76 -5.97
CA HIS A 293 10.35 0.24 -5.18
C HIS A 293 11.88 0.21 -5.43
N ASN A 294 12.27 -0.27 -6.60
CA ASN A 294 13.65 -0.41 -7.04
C ASN A 294 13.78 0.12 -8.47
N GLU A 295 14.90 0.78 -8.79
CA GLU A 295 15.16 1.36 -10.11
C GLU A 295 15.17 0.32 -11.25
N ILE A 296 15.36 -0.97 -10.93
CA ILE A 296 15.32 -2.07 -11.89
C ILE A 296 13.92 -2.68 -12.12
N GLU A 297 12.88 -2.17 -11.45
CA GLU A 297 11.48 -2.55 -11.70
C GLU A 297 11.18 -2.43 -13.20
N ASP A 298 10.61 -3.49 -13.75
CA ASP A 298 10.35 -3.60 -15.18
C ASP A 298 9.08 -4.39 -15.47
N ALA A 299 8.43 -4.09 -16.59
CA ALA A 299 7.24 -4.79 -17.05
C ALA A 299 7.29 -4.95 -18.57
N LYS A 300 6.88 -6.12 -19.06
CA LYS A 300 6.88 -6.39 -20.50
C LYS A 300 5.85 -5.48 -21.19
N PRO A 301 6.18 -4.88 -22.36
CA PRO A 301 5.22 -4.05 -23.10
C PRO A 301 3.87 -4.74 -23.36
N ALA A 302 3.89 -6.05 -23.64
CA ALA A 302 2.67 -6.83 -23.83
C ALA A 302 1.80 -6.94 -22.57
N HIS A 303 2.39 -6.94 -21.38
CA HIS A 303 1.63 -6.93 -20.12
C HIS A 303 1.00 -5.56 -19.87
N ILE A 304 1.76 -4.49 -20.13
CA ILE A 304 1.30 -3.09 -20.04
C ILE A 304 0.09 -2.87 -20.95
N GLU A 305 0.20 -3.31 -22.20
CA GLU A 305 -0.88 -3.29 -23.19
C GLU A 305 -2.09 -4.12 -22.74
N ALA A 306 -1.87 -5.34 -22.24
CA ALA A 306 -2.94 -6.21 -21.78
C ALA A 306 -3.74 -5.59 -20.62
N GLY A 307 -3.08 -5.05 -19.60
CA GLY A 307 -3.77 -4.40 -18.48
C GLY A 307 -4.52 -3.13 -18.90
N CYS A 308 -3.98 -2.36 -19.86
CA CYS A 308 -4.67 -1.20 -20.41
C CYS A 308 -5.92 -1.59 -21.21
N ASN A 309 -5.84 -2.67 -22.00
CA ASN A 309 -7.00 -3.21 -22.71
C ASN A 309 -8.09 -3.70 -21.73
N VAL A 310 -7.70 -4.39 -20.66
CA VAL A 310 -8.67 -4.82 -19.62
C VAL A 310 -9.29 -3.61 -18.92
N LEU A 311 -8.50 -2.57 -18.60
CA LEU A 311 -8.99 -1.32 -18.03
C LEU A 311 -10.03 -0.66 -18.95
N LEU A 312 -9.73 -0.52 -20.25
CA LEU A 312 -10.64 0.04 -21.26
C LEU A 312 -11.99 -0.68 -21.25
N HIS A 313 -11.98 -2.01 -21.33
CA HIS A 313 -13.20 -2.81 -21.40
C HIS A 313 -14.00 -2.77 -20.08
N ALA A 314 -13.34 -2.84 -18.93
CA ALA A 314 -14.01 -2.73 -17.63
C ALA A 314 -14.64 -1.35 -17.42
N MET A 315 -13.95 -0.27 -17.80
CA MET A 315 -14.48 1.09 -17.73
C MET A 315 -15.65 1.29 -18.69
N LEU A 316 -15.56 0.80 -19.93
CA LEU A 316 -16.65 0.87 -20.92
C LEU A 316 -17.91 0.13 -20.45
N GLU A 317 -17.75 -1.06 -19.86
CA GLU A 317 -18.87 -1.83 -19.33
C GLU A 317 -19.64 -1.03 -18.25
N ARG A 318 -18.92 -0.32 -17.38
CA ARG A 318 -19.53 0.45 -16.28
C ARG A 318 -20.00 1.84 -16.68
N ALA A 319 -19.36 2.46 -17.66
CA ALA A 319 -19.73 3.79 -18.14
C ALA A 319 -20.87 3.77 -19.17
N GLY A 320 -21.10 2.61 -19.82
CA GLY A 320 -22.06 2.47 -20.91
C GLY A 320 -21.59 3.15 -22.20
N VAL A 321 -22.06 2.67 -23.35
CA VAL A 321 -21.84 3.31 -24.66
C VAL A 321 -23.13 4.02 -25.05
N ALA A 322 -23.04 5.33 -25.29
CA ALA A 322 -24.19 6.14 -25.66
C ALA A 322 -24.72 5.74 -27.05
N ASP A 323 -26.03 5.60 -27.17
CA ASP A 323 -26.71 5.35 -28.44
C ASP A 323 -26.67 6.63 -29.30
N PRO A 324 -26.03 6.63 -30.49
CA PRO A 324 -25.97 7.79 -31.37
C PRO A 324 -27.36 8.29 -31.81
N ALA A 325 -28.39 7.45 -31.73
CA ALA A 325 -29.76 7.79 -32.14
C ALA A 325 -30.61 8.47 -31.06
N ARG A 326 -30.07 8.68 -29.85
CA ARG A 326 -30.79 9.29 -28.71
C ARG A 326 -30.35 10.73 -28.36
N GLY A 327 -29.51 11.34 -29.21
CA GLY A 327 -29.01 12.72 -29.06
C GLY A 327 -29.67 13.73 -29.98
#